data_AF-A0A1V5G7E4-F1
#
_entry.id   AF-A0A1V5G7E4-F1
#
_cell.length_a   1.000
_cell.length_b   1.000
_cell.length_c   1.000
_cell.angle_alpha   90.00
_cell.angle_beta   90.00
_cell.angle_gamma   90.00
#
_symmetry.space_group_name_H-M   'P 1'
#
loop_
_entity.id
_entity.type
_entity.pdbx_description
1 polymer ?
#
loop_
_entity_poly.entity_id
_entity_poly.type
_entity_poly.pdbx_seq_one_letter_code
_entity_poly.pdbx_strand_id
1 'polypeptide(L)'
;MRSVCKSAEAFGQSLRSLKIEIVSLSVFCMPFRRPPNAFFRWLPMSVPSPEEAERILEYESRRNPGIWVDHSRYAGEAAGWLAAAKARALGLLHDIGRSRGPNGQRHVIEGYRLLSDMGFGQAARVCLTHSYPLPDIESLPGARDMTAEECAFVADFLRSEELDEYDRLITLCDCLSQATGFCLLEKRFVDVALRYNLSSVRLDQWRAIFALRDHFSAAIGRCVYSLLPGIEENTFHCPGPA
;
A
#
# COMPACT_ATOMS: atom_id res chain seq x y z
N MET A 1 -32.15 38.66 11.25
CA MET A 1 -31.06 37.86 11.88
C MET A 1 -31.55 37.08 13.10
N ARG A 2 -32.51 36.15 12.96
CA ARG A 2 -32.96 35.25 14.05
C ARG A 2 -33.47 33.89 13.52
N SER A 3 -32.71 33.24 12.62
CA SER A 3 -33.09 31.93 12.08
C SER A 3 -31.95 30.93 11.89
N VAL A 4 -30.72 31.22 12.35
CA VAL A 4 -29.57 30.31 12.14
C VAL A 4 -29.08 29.63 13.42
N CYS A 5 -29.59 30.00 14.61
CA CYS A 5 -29.10 29.45 15.88
C CYS A 5 -29.90 28.28 16.47
N LYS A 6 -30.87 27.68 15.76
CA LYS A 6 -31.66 26.54 16.29
C LYS A 6 -31.30 25.15 15.73
N SER A 7 -30.36 25.03 14.79
CA SER A 7 -29.94 23.72 14.24
C SER A 7 -28.63 23.17 14.82
N ALA A 8 -27.93 23.91 15.68
CA ALA A 8 -26.69 23.44 16.32
C ALA A 8 -26.92 22.64 17.62
N GLU A 9 -28.09 22.77 18.26
CA GLU A 9 -28.40 22.06 19.51
C GLU A 9 -29.04 20.68 19.30
N ALA A 10 -29.56 20.38 18.10
CA ALA A 10 -30.15 19.08 17.79
C ALA A 10 -29.11 18.00 17.39
N PHE A 11 -27.86 18.39 17.09
CA PHE A 11 -26.79 17.44 16.72
C PHE A 11 -25.93 17.02 17.93
N GLY A 12 -26.03 17.74 19.04
CA GLY A 12 -25.24 17.51 20.27
C GLY A 12 -25.88 16.57 21.30
N GLN A 13 -27.10 16.06 21.05
CA GLN A 13 -27.81 15.18 22.01
C GLN A 13 -27.95 13.72 21.55
N SER A 14 -27.43 13.34 20.38
CA SER A 14 -27.52 11.94 19.90
C SER A 14 -26.28 11.07 20.16
N LEU A 15 -25.29 11.56 20.93
CA LEU A 15 -24.07 10.81 21.29
C LEU A 15 -23.93 10.52 22.79
N ARG A 16 -25.03 10.54 23.55
CA ARG A 16 -25.05 10.23 25.00
C ARG A 16 -25.85 8.98 25.38
N SER A 17 -25.95 7.98 24.50
CA SER A 17 -26.71 6.75 24.79
C SER A 17 -26.07 5.44 24.29
N LEU A 18 -24.75 5.32 24.30
CA LEU A 18 -24.07 4.03 24.19
C LEU A 18 -23.11 3.84 25.37
N LYS A 19 -23.67 3.39 26.50
CA LYS A 19 -22.91 2.65 27.50
C LYS A 19 -22.68 1.24 26.94
N ILE A 20 -21.46 0.95 26.52
CA ILE A 20 -21.02 -0.43 26.28
C ILE A 20 -19.98 -0.73 27.37
N GLU A 21 -20.40 -1.55 28.33
CA GLU A 21 -19.53 -2.20 29.31
C GLU A 21 -18.61 -3.19 28.59
N ILE A 22 -17.29 -3.00 28.70
CA ILE A 22 -16.32 -4.01 28.29
C ILE A 22 -16.12 -4.96 29.46
N VAL A 23 -16.70 -6.15 29.34
CA VAL A 23 -16.54 -7.27 30.25
C VAL A 23 -15.14 -7.87 30.08
N SER A 24 -14.42 -7.95 31.19
CA SER A 24 -13.18 -8.70 31.37
C SER A 24 -13.35 -10.17 30.94
N LEU A 25 -12.62 -10.59 29.92
CA LEU A 25 -12.40 -12.01 29.62
C LEU A 25 -10.91 -12.33 29.67
N SER A 26 -10.53 -12.83 30.84
CA SER A 26 -9.29 -13.54 31.12
C SER A 26 -9.25 -14.80 30.26
N VAL A 27 -8.50 -14.80 29.15
CA VAL A 27 -8.20 -16.03 28.41
C VAL A 27 -6.77 -16.45 28.72
N PHE A 28 -6.72 -17.49 29.54
CA PHE A 28 -5.68 -18.47 29.78
C PHE A 28 -4.46 -18.44 28.83
N CYS A 29 -3.31 -18.16 29.41
CA CYS A 29 -1.99 -18.32 28.80
C CYS A 29 -1.61 -19.81 28.79
N MET A 30 -1.35 -20.39 27.62
CA MET A 30 -0.51 -21.59 27.50
C MET A 30 0.49 -21.44 26.34
N PRO A 31 1.70 -22.01 26.48
CA PRO A 31 2.87 -21.58 25.73
C PRO A 31 2.94 -22.34 24.40
N PHE A 32 2.64 -21.66 23.30
CA PHE A 32 2.91 -22.22 21.99
C PHE A 32 4.40 -22.07 21.66
N ARG A 33 5.08 -23.21 21.49
CA ARG A 33 6.48 -23.29 21.06
C ARG A 33 6.63 -22.56 19.71
N ARG A 34 7.51 -21.56 19.68
CA ARG A 34 7.78 -20.70 18.52
C ARG A 34 8.98 -21.23 17.73
N PRO A 35 8.96 -21.19 16.38
CA PRO A 35 10.17 -21.43 15.60
C PRO A 35 11.14 -20.24 15.73
N PRO A 36 12.45 -20.46 15.54
CA PRO A 36 13.48 -19.47 15.76
C PRO A 36 13.67 -18.64 14.50
N ASN A 37 13.40 -17.33 14.58
CA ASN A 37 14.16 -16.28 13.89
C ASN A 37 13.73 -14.93 14.48
N ALA A 38 14.38 -14.57 15.60
CA ALA A 38 14.04 -13.46 16.46
C ALA A 38 14.56 -12.09 15.99
N PHE A 39 15.19 -12.00 14.82
CA PHE A 39 15.90 -10.79 14.42
C PHE A 39 14.97 -9.65 13.94
N PHE A 40 13.84 -9.96 13.32
CA PHE A 40 13.01 -8.94 12.65
C PHE A 40 11.78 -8.50 13.45
N ARG A 41 11.49 -9.10 14.61
CA ARG A 41 10.25 -8.87 15.38
C ARG A 41 10.24 -7.58 16.20
N TRP A 42 11.32 -6.78 16.14
CA TRP A 42 11.53 -5.61 17.02
C TRP A 42 12.02 -4.36 16.29
N LEU A 43 11.94 -4.31 14.95
CA LEU A 43 12.12 -3.03 14.28
C LEU A 43 11.00 -2.09 14.75
N PRO A 44 11.32 -0.90 15.27
CA PRO A 44 10.28 0.08 15.57
C PRO A 44 9.45 0.29 14.30
N MET A 45 8.12 0.31 14.44
CA MET A 45 7.17 0.57 13.34
C MET A 45 7.19 2.06 12.95
N SER A 46 8.38 2.53 12.59
CA SER A 46 8.73 3.88 12.20
C SER A 46 8.57 4.05 10.70
N VAL A 47 8.27 5.29 10.32
CA VAL A 47 8.17 5.77 8.94
C VAL A 47 8.95 7.07 8.88
N PRO A 48 9.75 7.32 7.84
CA PRO A 48 10.39 8.62 7.66
C PRO A 48 9.35 9.73 7.47
N SER A 49 9.76 10.98 7.66
CA SER A 49 8.95 12.12 7.20
C SER A 49 8.78 12.07 5.67
N PRO A 50 7.72 12.66 5.08
CA PRO A 50 7.59 12.72 3.62
C PRO A 50 8.80 13.36 2.93
N GLU A 51 9.39 14.38 3.54
CA GLU A 51 10.58 15.07 3.03
C GLU A 51 11.83 14.19 3.09
N GLU A 52 11.92 13.33 4.10
CA GLU A 52 12.97 12.32 4.20
C GLU A 52 12.75 11.16 3.22
N ALA A 53 11.51 10.70 3.06
CA ALA A 53 11.15 9.69 2.08
C ALA A 53 11.49 10.13 0.65
N GLU A 54 11.19 11.38 0.28
CA GLU A 54 11.56 11.93 -1.03
C GLU A 54 13.09 11.98 -1.21
N ARG A 55 13.84 12.39 -0.18
CA ARG A 55 15.31 12.38 -0.22
C ARG A 55 15.89 10.97 -0.39
N ILE A 56 15.31 9.98 0.30
CA ILE A 56 15.69 8.57 0.16
C ILE A 56 15.38 8.09 -1.26
N LEU A 57 14.18 8.35 -1.76
CA LEU A 57 13.76 8.01 -3.12
C LEU A 57 14.70 8.61 -4.17
N GLU A 58 14.99 9.91 -4.06
CA GLU A 58 15.90 10.59 -4.98
C GLU A 58 17.32 10.02 -4.93
N TYR A 59 17.84 9.75 -3.73
CA TYR A 59 19.18 9.18 -3.59
C TYR A 59 19.28 7.77 -4.19
N GLU A 60 18.34 6.88 -3.85
CA GLU A 60 18.33 5.50 -4.33
C GLU A 60 17.97 5.40 -5.82
N SER A 61 17.22 6.38 -6.37
CA SER A 61 16.92 6.45 -7.81
C SER A 61 18.18 6.52 -8.68
N ARG A 62 19.28 7.08 -8.16
CA ARG A 62 20.56 7.22 -8.88
C ARG A 62 21.25 5.87 -9.11
N ARG A 63 20.93 4.85 -8.31
CA ARG A 63 21.53 3.51 -8.42
C ARG A 63 20.90 2.68 -9.53
N ASN A 64 19.60 2.86 -9.74
CA ASN A 64 18.88 2.25 -10.85
C ASN A 64 17.76 3.18 -11.33
N PRO A 65 18.07 4.16 -12.21
CA PRO A 65 17.08 5.09 -12.73
C PRO A 65 16.00 4.36 -13.53
N GLY A 66 14.76 4.82 -13.41
CA GLY A 66 13.67 4.27 -14.21
C GLY A 66 12.31 4.83 -13.86
N ILE A 67 11.29 4.38 -14.60
CA ILE A 67 9.90 4.84 -14.48
C ILE A 67 9.28 4.54 -13.10
N TRP A 68 9.89 3.64 -12.31
CA TRP A 68 9.43 3.31 -10.96
C TRP A 68 9.50 4.51 -10.02
N VAL A 69 10.40 5.46 -10.27
CA VAL A 69 10.57 6.65 -9.42
C VAL A 69 9.33 7.53 -9.50
N ASP A 70 8.88 7.87 -10.70
CA ASP A 70 7.68 8.70 -10.90
C ASP A 70 6.41 7.94 -10.49
N HIS A 71 6.37 6.62 -10.75
CA HIS A 71 5.32 5.75 -10.20
C HIS A 71 5.22 5.84 -8.68
N SER A 72 6.34 5.74 -7.95
CA SER A 72 6.36 5.87 -6.48
C SER A 72 5.94 7.27 -6.02
N ARG A 73 6.29 8.33 -6.76
CA ARG A 73 5.82 9.70 -6.45
C ARG A 73 4.31 9.82 -6.54
N TYR A 74 3.70 9.34 -7.63
CA TYR A 74 2.24 9.33 -7.75
C TYR A 74 1.59 8.46 -6.68
N ALA A 75 2.13 7.28 -6.37
CA ALA A 75 1.62 6.45 -5.28
C ALA A 75 1.68 7.16 -3.93
N GLY A 76 2.77 7.90 -3.65
CA GLY A 76 2.90 8.76 -2.49
C GLY A 76 1.87 9.89 -2.45
N GLU A 77 1.65 10.58 -3.56
CA GLU A 77 0.65 11.65 -3.67
C GLU A 77 -0.77 11.13 -3.42
N ALA A 78 -1.17 10.03 -4.07
CA ALA A 78 -2.46 9.38 -3.83
C ALA A 78 -2.64 9.02 -2.35
N ALA A 79 -1.65 8.37 -1.75
CA ALA A 79 -1.71 8.00 -0.34
C ALA A 79 -1.82 9.23 0.59
N GLY A 80 -1.13 10.32 0.24
CA GLY A 80 -1.21 11.60 0.94
C GLY A 80 -2.59 12.25 0.88
N TRP A 81 -3.23 12.25 -0.29
CA TRP A 81 -4.57 12.81 -0.46
C TRP A 81 -5.68 11.95 0.15
N LEU A 82 -5.51 10.63 0.17
CA LEU A 82 -6.50 9.70 0.69
C LEU A 82 -6.44 9.53 2.21
N ALA A 83 -5.30 9.80 2.85
CA ALA A 83 -5.16 9.59 4.29
C ALA A 83 -4.35 10.67 5.02
N ALA A 84 -3.02 10.65 4.91
CA ALA A 84 -2.14 11.49 5.73
C ALA A 84 -0.71 11.58 5.18
N ALA A 85 0.08 12.51 5.70
CA ALA A 85 1.51 12.65 5.43
C ALA A 85 2.29 11.33 5.65
N LYS A 86 1.97 10.58 6.71
CA LYS A 86 2.57 9.26 6.96
C LYS A 86 2.33 8.28 5.80
N ALA A 87 1.12 8.26 5.25
CA ALA A 87 0.77 7.41 4.11
C ALA A 87 1.55 7.83 2.85
N ARG A 88 1.75 9.14 2.63
CA ARG A 88 2.60 9.64 1.55
C ARG A 88 4.02 9.09 1.60
N ALA A 89 4.64 9.09 2.78
CA ALA A 89 5.99 8.54 2.95
C ALA A 89 6.05 7.03 2.64
N LEU A 90 5.03 6.26 3.03
CA LEU A 90 4.93 4.84 2.69
C LEU A 90 4.75 4.62 1.19
N GLY A 91 3.89 5.41 0.53
CA GLY A 91 3.69 5.34 -0.92
C GLY A 91 4.94 5.73 -1.71
N LEU A 92 5.73 6.70 -1.25
CA LEU A 92 7.00 7.07 -1.88
C LEU A 92 8.04 5.94 -1.86
N LEU A 93 7.99 5.06 -0.85
CA LEU A 93 9.04 4.07 -0.62
C LEU A 93 8.61 2.63 -0.91
N HIS A 94 7.35 2.38 -1.26
CA HIS A 94 6.83 1.02 -1.43
C HIS A 94 7.63 0.17 -2.45
N ASP A 95 8.13 0.81 -3.50
CA ASP A 95 8.85 0.18 -4.62
C ASP A 95 10.37 0.41 -4.53
N ILE A 96 10.91 0.93 -3.41
CA ILE A 96 12.30 1.40 -3.30
C ILE A 96 13.34 0.29 -3.60
N GLY A 97 12.97 -0.98 -3.44
CA GLY A 97 13.82 -2.12 -3.80
C GLY A 97 14.15 -2.22 -5.29
N ARG A 98 13.41 -1.50 -6.16
CA ARG A 98 13.76 -1.32 -7.57
C ARG A 98 15.13 -0.65 -7.74
N SER A 99 15.61 0.13 -6.76
CA SER A 99 16.97 0.70 -6.74
C SER A 99 18.10 -0.33 -6.79
N ARG A 100 17.81 -1.59 -6.41
CA ARG A 100 18.76 -2.72 -6.39
C ARG A 100 18.63 -3.61 -7.64
N GLY A 101 17.92 -3.13 -8.65
CA GLY A 101 17.62 -3.86 -9.86
C GLY A 101 18.79 -4.08 -10.82
N PRO A 102 18.54 -4.74 -11.98
CA PRO A 102 17.21 -5.09 -12.48
C PRO A 102 16.57 -6.26 -11.72
N ASN A 103 15.45 -6.00 -11.03
CA ASN A 103 14.71 -6.98 -10.23
C ASN A 103 13.25 -7.03 -10.70
N GLY A 104 12.71 -8.24 -10.85
CA GLY A 104 11.31 -8.54 -11.09
C GLY A 104 10.52 -8.55 -9.78
N GLN A 105 10.24 -9.73 -9.26
CA GLN A 105 9.54 -9.92 -7.98
C GLN A 105 10.40 -9.55 -6.78
N ARG A 106 11.72 -9.74 -6.86
CA ARG A 106 12.69 -9.52 -5.77
C ARG A 106 12.77 -8.07 -5.26
N HIS A 107 12.16 -7.10 -5.93
CA HIS A 107 12.09 -5.72 -5.43
C HIS A 107 11.42 -5.62 -4.04
N VAL A 108 10.46 -6.49 -3.71
CA VAL A 108 9.76 -6.46 -2.41
C VAL A 108 10.73 -6.73 -1.25
N ILE A 109 11.59 -7.75 -1.39
CA ILE A 109 12.52 -8.14 -0.34
C ILE A 109 13.75 -7.22 -0.28
N GLU A 110 14.18 -6.68 -1.42
CA GLU A 110 15.25 -5.67 -1.44
C GLU A 110 14.79 -4.36 -0.78
N GLY A 111 13.55 -3.94 -1.00
CA GLY A 111 12.98 -2.77 -0.34
C GLY A 111 12.85 -2.99 1.16
N TYR A 112 12.38 -4.18 1.57
CA TYR A 112 12.32 -4.59 2.97
C TYR A 112 13.69 -4.51 3.66
N ARG A 113 14.72 -5.10 3.08
CA ARG A 113 16.10 -5.09 3.63
C ARG A 113 16.61 -3.67 3.75
N LEU A 114 16.49 -2.89 2.68
CA LEU A 114 16.99 -1.51 2.62
C LEU A 114 16.40 -0.64 3.73
N LEU A 115 15.07 -0.64 3.86
CA LEU A 115 14.39 0.21 4.84
C LEU A 115 14.52 -0.34 6.26
N SER A 116 14.67 -1.65 6.42
CA SER A 116 15.00 -2.26 7.71
C SER A 116 16.37 -1.82 8.22
N ASP A 117 17.38 -1.82 7.35
CA ASP A 117 18.75 -1.36 7.68
C ASP A 117 18.78 0.14 8.05
N MET A 118 17.86 0.92 7.48
CA MET A 118 17.65 2.33 7.82
C MET A 118 16.80 2.53 9.09
N GLY A 119 16.26 1.45 9.68
CA GLY A 119 15.44 1.51 10.89
C GLY A 119 14.01 1.99 10.66
N PHE A 120 13.46 1.87 9.44
CA PHE A 120 12.09 2.22 9.05
C PHE A 120 11.20 0.99 8.93
N GLY A 121 10.86 0.36 10.06
CA GLY A 121 10.22 -0.96 10.09
C GLY A 121 8.85 -1.01 9.38
N GLN A 122 8.03 0.03 9.50
CA GLN A 122 6.72 0.03 8.83
C GLN A 122 6.84 0.25 7.33
N ALA A 123 7.77 1.09 6.87
CA ALA A 123 8.02 1.28 5.44
C ALA A 123 8.63 0.01 4.81
N ALA A 124 9.53 -0.67 5.53
CA ALA A 124 10.06 -1.98 5.14
C ALA A 124 8.94 -3.02 4.97
N ARG A 125 8.03 -3.11 5.95
CA ARG A 125 6.85 -3.98 5.86
C ARG A 125 6.02 -3.70 4.62
N VAL A 126 5.71 -2.43 4.32
CA VAL A 126 4.92 -2.06 3.14
C VAL A 126 5.58 -2.52 1.83
N CYS A 127 6.91 -2.54 1.76
CA CYS A 127 7.61 -3.12 0.61
C CYS A 127 7.25 -4.61 0.40
N LEU A 128 7.06 -5.39 1.47
CA LEU A 128 6.65 -6.80 1.39
C LEU A 128 5.17 -7.00 1.13
N THR A 129 4.30 -6.06 1.49
CA THR A 129 2.85 -6.28 1.51
C THR A 129 2.12 -5.61 0.35
N HIS A 130 2.61 -4.48 -0.17
CA HIS A 130 1.84 -3.63 -1.11
C HIS A 130 1.39 -4.38 -2.37
N SER A 131 2.18 -5.32 -2.87
CA SER A 131 1.86 -6.09 -4.08
C SER A 131 0.98 -7.33 -3.84
N TYR A 132 0.55 -7.57 -2.59
CA TYR A 132 -0.18 -8.76 -2.18
C TYR A 132 -1.54 -8.39 -1.56
N PRO A 133 -2.52 -7.95 -2.37
CA PRO A 133 -3.89 -7.70 -1.87
C PRO A 133 -4.52 -8.97 -1.26
N LEU A 134 -4.02 -10.14 -1.65
CA LEU A 134 -4.25 -11.43 -1.03
C LEU A 134 -2.87 -12.01 -0.64
N PRO A 135 -2.73 -12.69 0.51
CA PRO A 135 -1.45 -13.20 1.02
C PRO A 135 -1.00 -14.47 0.27
N ASP A 136 -0.85 -14.37 -1.04
CA ASP A 136 -0.42 -15.44 -1.93
C ASP A 136 0.84 -15.02 -2.69
N ILE A 137 1.97 -15.67 -2.40
CA ILE A 137 3.24 -15.36 -3.04
C ILE A 137 3.24 -15.66 -4.54
N GLU A 138 2.41 -16.61 -5.00
CA GLU A 138 2.29 -17.00 -6.41
C GLU A 138 1.61 -15.93 -7.26
N SER A 139 1.00 -14.94 -6.60
CA SER A 139 0.14 -13.94 -7.23
C SER A 139 0.88 -12.70 -7.74
N LEU A 140 2.18 -12.54 -7.41
CA LEU A 140 2.98 -11.38 -7.81
C LEU A 140 3.33 -11.44 -9.31
N PRO A 141 3.02 -10.41 -10.14
CA PRO A 141 3.44 -10.38 -11.53
C PRO A 141 4.96 -10.14 -11.67
N GLY A 142 5.54 -10.58 -12.79
CA GLY A 142 6.93 -10.32 -13.14
C GLY A 142 7.86 -11.54 -13.11
N ALA A 143 9.15 -11.31 -13.35
CA ALA A 143 10.17 -12.36 -13.33
C ALA A 143 10.31 -12.92 -11.91
N ARG A 144 10.30 -14.26 -11.79
CA ARG A 144 10.46 -14.98 -10.51
C ARG A 144 11.95 -15.11 -10.19
N ASP A 145 12.53 -14.02 -9.67
CA ASP A 145 13.97 -13.84 -9.47
C ASP A 145 14.42 -13.92 -8.00
N MET A 146 13.52 -14.30 -7.09
CA MET A 146 13.83 -14.60 -5.69
C MET A 146 14.40 -16.01 -5.52
N THR A 147 15.30 -16.20 -4.55
CA THR A 147 15.75 -17.57 -4.17
C THR A 147 14.65 -18.33 -3.43
N ALA A 148 14.81 -19.65 -3.28
CA ALA A 148 13.84 -20.46 -2.53
C ALA A 148 13.70 -20.00 -1.07
N GLU A 149 14.79 -19.59 -0.44
CA GLU A 149 14.81 -19.04 0.92
C GLU A 149 14.10 -17.69 1.00
N GLU A 150 14.30 -16.82 0.00
CA GLU A 150 13.61 -15.53 -0.08
C GLU A 150 12.10 -15.71 -0.28
N CYS A 151 11.69 -16.65 -1.14
CA CYS A 151 10.29 -17.00 -1.31
C CYS A 151 9.67 -17.54 -0.01
N ALA A 152 10.36 -18.46 0.68
CA ALA A 152 9.89 -19.00 1.95
C ALA A 152 9.71 -17.88 3.00
N PHE A 153 10.67 -16.96 3.09
CA PHE A 153 10.59 -15.80 3.98
C PHE A 153 9.36 -14.93 3.69
N VAL A 154 9.13 -14.56 2.42
CA VAL A 154 7.98 -13.72 2.04
C VAL A 154 6.66 -14.45 2.32
N ALA A 155 6.57 -15.74 2.00
CA ALA A 155 5.37 -16.53 2.25
C ALA A 155 5.07 -16.74 3.74
N ASP A 156 6.10 -16.87 4.59
CA ASP A 156 5.95 -16.91 6.05
C ASP A 156 5.53 -15.54 6.60
N PHE A 157 6.10 -14.45 6.07
CA PHE A 157 5.75 -13.08 6.46
C PHE A 157 4.27 -12.79 6.16
N LEU A 158 3.82 -13.03 4.92
CA LEU A 158 2.44 -12.78 4.49
C LEU A 158 1.40 -13.62 5.26
N ARG A 159 1.76 -14.80 5.75
CA ARG A 159 0.86 -15.64 6.58
C ARG A 159 0.81 -15.24 8.05
N SER A 160 1.89 -14.65 8.57
CA SER A 160 2.02 -14.36 9.99
C SER A 160 1.52 -12.97 10.37
N GLU A 161 1.37 -12.08 9.40
CA GLU A 161 1.02 -10.68 9.59
C GLU A 161 -0.37 -10.37 9.00
N GLU A 162 -1.25 -9.79 9.81
CA GLU A 162 -2.52 -9.23 9.31
C GLU A 162 -2.26 -7.87 8.66
N LEU A 163 -2.69 -7.69 7.41
CA LEU A 163 -2.54 -6.43 6.68
C LEU A 163 -3.31 -5.30 7.36
N ASP A 164 -2.60 -4.24 7.75
CA ASP A 164 -3.20 -3.05 8.37
C ASP A 164 -3.80 -2.10 7.31
N GLU A 165 -4.42 -1.01 7.76
CA GLU A 165 -5.04 -0.03 6.85
C GLU A 165 -4.01 0.70 5.98
N TYR A 166 -2.76 0.82 6.39
CA TYR A 166 -1.70 1.40 5.55
C TYR A 166 -1.24 0.41 4.49
N ASP A 167 -1.03 -0.87 4.84
CA ASP A 167 -0.72 -1.94 3.87
C ASP A 167 -1.77 -1.93 2.74
N ARG A 168 -3.05 -1.97 3.12
CA ARG A 168 -4.20 -1.94 2.21
C ARG A 168 -4.28 -0.66 1.37
N LEU A 169 -4.08 0.50 2.00
CA LEU A 169 -4.13 1.78 1.30
C LEU A 169 -3.03 1.87 0.24
N ILE A 170 -1.81 1.45 0.58
CA ILE A 170 -0.69 1.51 -0.36
C ILE A 170 -0.87 0.52 -1.52
N THR A 171 -1.41 -0.68 -1.27
CA THR A 171 -1.82 -1.59 -2.36
C THR A 171 -2.80 -0.93 -3.34
N LEU A 172 -3.79 -0.20 -2.84
CA LEU A 172 -4.71 0.55 -3.69
C LEU A 172 -3.99 1.68 -4.44
N CYS A 173 -3.18 2.48 -3.75
CA CYS A 173 -2.48 3.63 -4.34
C CYS A 173 -1.46 3.21 -5.42
N ASP A 174 -0.76 2.09 -5.23
CA ASP A 174 0.10 1.47 -6.24
C ASP A 174 -0.69 1.15 -7.52
N CYS A 175 -1.87 0.55 -7.38
CA CYS A 175 -2.72 0.21 -8.53
C CYS A 175 -3.33 1.45 -9.23
N LEU A 176 -3.54 2.54 -8.50
CA LEU A 176 -4.07 3.79 -9.06
C LEU A 176 -2.98 4.60 -9.80
N SER A 177 -1.71 4.26 -9.61
CA SER A 177 -0.57 5.07 -10.06
C SER A 177 0.13 4.45 -11.27
N GLN A 178 0.47 5.32 -12.23
CA GLN A 178 1.40 5.05 -13.31
C GLN A 178 2.54 6.07 -13.25
N ALA A 179 3.62 5.85 -13.99
CA ALA A 179 4.71 6.82 -14.09
C ALA A 179 4.30 8.17 -14.72
N THR A 180 3.14 8.24 -15.39
CA THR A 180 2.63 9.43 -16.07
C THR A 180 1.44 10.09 -15.36
N GLY A 181 0.97 9.52 -14.25
CA GLY A 181 -0.19 10.01 -13.51
C GLY A 181 -1.11 8.90 -13.03
N PHE A 182 -2.28 9.30 -12.55
CA PHE A 182 -3.28 8.36 -12.03
C PHE A 182 -4.14 7.77 -13.14
N CYS A 183 -4.64 6.55 -12.94
CA CYS A 183 -5.58 5.93 -13.86
C CYS A 183 -6.66 5.13 -13.15
N LEU A 184 -7.73 4.83 -13.87
CA LEU A 184 -8.72 3.83 -13.43
C LEU A 184 -8.05 2.46 -13.24
N LEU A 185 -8.51 1.72 -12.22
CA LEU A 185 -8.02 0.38 -11.93
C LEU A 185 -8.13 -0.54 -13.15
N GLU A 186 -9.22 -0.44 -13.90
CA GLU A 186 -9.47 -1.20 -15.12
C GLU A 186 -8.36 -0.98 -16.17
N LYS A 187 -7.91 0.27 -16.36
CA LYS A 187 -6.81 0.60 -17.28
C LYS A 187 -5.51 -0.04 -16.81
N ARG A 188 -5.18 0.09 -15.52
CA ARG A 188 -3.99 -0.54 -14.92
C ARG A 188 -4.02 -2.06 -15.08
N PHE A 189 -5.15 -2.67 -14.79
CA PHE A 189 -5.35 -4.11 -14.81
C PHE A 189 -5.17 -4.69 -16.21
N VAL A 190 -5.75 -4.05 -17.23
CA VAL A 190 -5.56 -4.47 -18.63
C VAL A 190 -4.11 -4.31 -19.07
N ASP A 191 -3.45 -3.19 -18.75
CA ASP A 191 -2.03 -2.98 -19.06
C ASP A 191 -1.12 -4.06 -18.45
N VAL A 192 -1.31 -4.36 -17.16
CA VAL A 192 -0.57 -5.43 -16.47
C VAL A 192 -0.91 -6.80 -17.07
N ALA A 193 -2.17 -7.03 -17.46
CA ALA A 193 -2.60 -8.28 -18.09
C ALA A 193 -1.94 -8.55 -19.44
N LEU A 194 -1.78 -7.52 -20.27
CA LEU A 194 -1.11 -7.64 -21.56
C LEU A 194 0.39 -7.96 -21.41
N ARG A 195 1.03 -7.50 -20.32
CA ARG A 195 2.45 -7.78 -20.05
C ARG A 195 2.71 -9.14 -19.41
N TYR A 196 1.79 -9.62 -18.56
CA TYR A 196 2.03 -10.79 -17.70
C TYR A 196 0.97 -11.89 -17.76
N ASN A 197 0.07 -11.89 -18.76
CA ASN A 197 -1.01 -12.88 -19.00
C ASN A 197 -2.11 -12.98 -17.92
N LEU A 198 -3.39 -12.98 -18.29
CA LEU A 198 -4.50 -13.12 -17.33
C LEU A 198 -4.56 -14.54 -16.71
N SER A 199 -4.88 -14.63 -15.43
CA SER A 199 -5.12 -15.89 -14.70
C SER A 199 -6.30 -15.76 -13.73
N SER A 200 -6.83 -16.89 -13.23
CA SER A 200 -7.91 -16.88 -12.21
C SER A 200 -7.47 -16.20 -10.91
N VAL A 201 -6.25 -16.50 -10.43
CA VAL A 201 -5.64 -15.85 -9.26
C VAL A 201 -5.64 -14.32 -9.41
N ARG A 202 -5.35 -13.82 -10.62
CA ARG A 202 -5.36 -12.38 -10.89
C ARG A 202 -6.76 -11.77 -10.81
N LEU A 203 -7.80 -12.49 -11.21
CA LEU A 203 -9.17 -12.00 -11.08
C LEU A 203 -9.56 -11.85 -9.61
N ASP A 204 -9.10 -12.74 -8.73
CA ASP A 204 -9.35 -12.63 -7.29
C ASP A 204 -8.59 -11.44 -6.68
N GLN A 205 -7.36 -11.18 -7.12
CA GLN A 205 -6.64 -9.95 -6.73
C GLN A 205 -7.39 -8.68 -7.18
N TRP A 206 -7.93 -8.65 -8.41
CA TRP A 206 -8.68 -7.48 -8.90
C TRP A 206 -9.94 -7.24 -8.07
N ARG A 207 -10.66 -8.30 -7.69
CA ARG A 207 -11.82 -8.21 -6.78
C ARG A 207 -11.40 -7.65 -5.42
N ALA A 208 -10.28 -8.12 -4.87
CA ALA A 208 -9.75 -7.61 -3.60
C ALA A 208 -9.40 -6.11 -3.71
N ILE A 209 -8.75 -5.68 -4.80
CA ILE A 209 -8.40 -4.26 -5.01
C ILE A 209 -9.65 -3.39 -5.21
N PHE A 210 -10.67 -3.87 -5.93
CA PHE A 210 -11.95 -3.16 -6.02
C PHE A 210 -12.64 -3.03 -4.65
N ALA A 211 -12.58 -4.08 -3.82
CA ALA A 211 -13.08 -4.00 -2.45
C ALA A 211 -12.30 -2.96 -1.61
N LEU A 212 -10.98 -2.84 -1.80
CA LEU A 212 -10.18 -1.77 -1.18
C LEU A 212 -10.64 -0.38 -1.65
N ARG A 213 -10.84 -0.19 -2.96
CA ARG A 213 -11.36 1.07 -3.52
C ARG A 213 -12.70 1.46 -2.87
N ASP A 214 -13.61 0.50 -2.74
CA ASP A 214 -14.94 0.72 -2.18
C ASP A 214 -14.88 0.99 -0.67
N HIS A 215 -14.03 0.25 0.06
CA HIS A 215 -13.75 0.47 1.48
C HIS A 215 -13.25 1.89 1.75
N PHE A 216 -12.21 2.35 1.04
CA PHE A 216 -11.68 3.70 1.23
C PHE A 216 -12.65 4.78 0.73
N SER A 217 -13.41 4.53 -0.34
CA SER A 217 -14.44 5.47 -0.79
C SER A 217 -15.54 5.66 0.27
N ALA A 218 -15.96 4.57 0.91
CA ALA A 218 -16.94 4.60 1.99
C ALA A 218 -16.39 5.33 3.22
N ALA A 219 -15.14 5.06 3.61
CA ALA A 219 -14.48 5.71 4.74
C ALA A 219 -14.33 7.23 4.55
N ILE A 220 -14.05 7.69 3.32
CA ILE A 220 -13.89 9.12 3.01
C ILE A 220 -15.24 9.79 2.72
N GLY A 221 -16.28 9.02 2.40
CA GLY A 221 -17.61 9.52 2.04
C GLY A 221 -17.72 10.05 0.60
N ARG A 222 -16.76 9.70 -0.26
CA ARG A 222 -16.74 10.03 -1.69
C ARG A 222 -15.87 9.06 -2.47
N CYS A 223 -16.06 9.01 -3.78
CA CYS A 223 -15.25 8.18 -4.67
C CYS A 223 -13.76 8.59 -4.61
N VAL A 224 -12.85 7.62 -4.37
CA VAL A 224 -11.40 7.87 -4.32
C VAL A 224 -10.85 8.52 -5.59
N TYR A 225 -11.39 8.18 -6.77
CA TYR A 225 -10.96 8.78 -8.04
C TYR A 225 -11.17 10.30 -8.07
N SER A 226 -12.20 10.81 -7.38
CA SER A 226 -12.49 12.26 -7.32
C SER A 226 -11.47 13.07 -6.52
N LEU A 227 -10.52 12.40 -5.88
CA LEU A 227 -9.44 13.00 -5.08
C LEU A 227 -8.10 12.96 -5.81
N LEU A 228 -8.04 12.41 -7.02
CA LEU A 228 -6.81 12.22 -7.79
C LEU A 228 -6.75 13.18 -8.99
N PRO A 229 -6.12 14.35 -8.86
CA PRO A 229 -5.84 15.27 -9.95
C PRO A 229 -5.28 14.61 -11.20
N GLY A 230 -5.78 14.99 -12.39
CA GLY A 230 -5.25 14.51 -13.66
C GLY A 230 -5.66 13.09 -14.06
N ILE A 231 -6.51 12.41 -13.27
CA ILE A 231 -6.90 11.02 -13.53
C ILE A 231 -7.71 10.87 -14.82
N GLU A 232 -8.59 11.83 -15.15
CA GLU A 232 -9.39 11.78 -16.37
C GLU A 232 -8.48 11.93 -17.58
N GLU A 233 -7.62 12.94 -17.56
CA GLU A 233 -6.65 13.22 -18.61
C GLU A 233 -5.74 12.01 -18.83
N ASN A 234 -5.09 11.48 -17.78
CA ASN A 234 -4.19 10.34 -17.95
C ASN A 234 -4.94 9.03 -18.26
N THR A 235 -6.20 8.86 -17.85
CA THR A 235 -7.01 7.69 -18.22
C THR A 235 -7.38 7.70 -19.70
N PHE A 236 -7.89 8.82 -20.19
CA PHE A 236 -8.37 8.95 -21.57
C PHE A 236 -7.28 9.35 -22.57
N HIS A 237 -6.11 9.79 -22.08
CA HIS A 237 -4.97 10.03 -22.94
C HIS A 237 -4.49 8.73 -23.57
N CYS A 238 -4.56 8.71 -24.90
CA CYS A 238 -3.88 7.73 -25.74
C CYS A 238 -2.70 8.48 -26.37
N PRO A 239 -1.44 8.12 -26.07
CA PRO A 239 -0.33 8.69 -26.81
C PRO A 239 -0.57 8.42 -28.30
N GLY A 240 -0.55 9.48 -29.11
CA GLY A 240 -0.72 9.36 -30.56
C GLY A 240 0.35 8.42 -31.14
N PRO A 241 0.16 7.93 -32.37
CA PRO A 241 1.18 7.10 -33.03
C PRO A 241 2.51 7.85 -33.02
N ALA A 242 3.54 7.18 -32.48
CA ALA A 242 4.92 7.65 -32.49
C ALA A 242 5.49 7.68 -33.91
#